data_AF-X6N9A3-F1
#
_entry.id   AF-X6N9A3-F1
#
_cell.length_a   1.000
_cell.length_b   1.000
_cell.length_c   1.000
_cell.angle_alpha   90.00
_cell.angle_beta   90.00
_cell.angle_gamma   90.00
#
_symmetry.space_group_name_H-M   'P 1'
#
loop_
_entity.id
_entity.type
_entity.pdbx_description
1 polymer ?
#
loop_
_entity_poly.entity_id
_entity_poly.type
_entity_poly.pdbx_seq_one_letter_code
_entity_poly.pdbx_strand_id
1 'polypeptide(L)'
;MFPQDRQKTETIYSFLRDQQYALAVEHLKNELPVYPHSRCLLSLLGYCYYHMQDFENASAQYEQLIKYHPNVEEYRVYYAQSLWKAGMHDEAIRASTHVQSPQYQQQMTFMKAAIKYEQEDIQGLQMILKQCPSEDVETIVANSCLCYKVVKQERTIFFFAHNETIFFEKKKGRKI
;
A
#
# COMPACT_ATOMS: atom_id res chain seq x y z
N MET A 1 -21.53 -15.98 -29.50
CA MET A 1 -20.32 -16.24 -28.69
C MET A 1 -19.56 -17.37 -29.36
N PHE A 2 -18.35 -17.11 -29.88
CA PHE A 2 -17.62 -18.11 -30.66
C PHE A 2 -17.00 -19.18 -29.74
N PRO A 3 -16.87 -20.44 -30.18
CA PRO A 3 -16.36 -21.53 -29.35
C PRO A 3 -14.96 -21.27 -28.77
N GLN A 4 -14.13 -20.51 -29.49
CA GLN A 4 -12.77 -20.17 -29.10
C GLN A 4 -12.72 -19.20 -27.90
N ASP A 5 -13.67 -18.27 -27.80
CA ASP A 5 -13.73 -17.31 -26.68
C ASP A 5 -14.07 -18.00 -25.35
N ARG A 6 -14.91 -19.03 -25.42
CA ARG A 6 -15.30 -19.84 -24.26
C ARG A 6 -14.12 -20.63 -23.70
N GLN A 7 -13.36 -21.29 -24.58
CA GLN A 7 -12.20 -22.11 -24.17
C GLN A 7 -11.08 -21.26 -23.54
N LYS A 8 -10.81 -20.07 -24.11
CA LYS A 8 -9.83 -19.12 -23.55
C LYS A 8 -10.22 -18.64 -22.16
N THR A 9 -11.50 -18.29 -21.98
CA THR A 9 -12.05 -17.85 -20.69
C THR A 9 -11.91 -18.93 -19.64
N GLU A 10 -12.26 -20.19 -19.97
CA GLU A 10 -12.09 -21.33 -19.06
C GLU A 10 -10.63 -21.58 -18.67
N THR A 11 -9.70 -21.36 -19.61
CA THR A 11 -8.26 -21.52 -19.36
C THR A 11 -7.75 -20.46 -18.37
N ILE A 12 -8.12 -19.18 -18.57
CA ILE A 12 -7.74 -18.09 -17.65
C ILE A 12 -8.27 -18.39 -16.24
N TYR A 13 -9.53 -18.79 -16.09
CA TYR A 13 -10.07 -19.13 -14.78
C TYR A 13 -9.41 -20.36 -14.14
N SER A 14 -8.99 -21.35 -14.95
CA SER A 14 -8.18 -22.47 -14.43
C SER A 14 -6.86 -21.96 -13.87
N PHE A 15 -6.13 -21.12 -14.61
CA PHE A 15 -4.87 -20.54 -14.13
C PHE A 15 -5.06 -19.73 -12.85
N LEU A 16 -6.13 -18.94 -12.74
CA LEU A 16 -6.41 -18.17 -11.53
C LEU A 16 -6.71 -19.07 -10.32
N ARG A 17 -7.51 -20.13 -10.51
CA ARG A 17 -7.81 -21.11 -9.46
C ARG A 17 -6.54 -21.84 -9.00
N ASP A 18 -5.67 -22.16 -9.94
CA ASP A 18 -4.44 -22.90 -9.70
C ASP A 18 -3.28 -21.93 -9.32
N GLN A 19 -3.57 -20.65 -9.10
CA GLN A 19 -2.64 -19.56 -8.72
C GLN A 19 -1.48 -19.35 -9.71
N GLN A 20 -1.65 -19.78 -10.96
CA GLN A 20 -0.71 -19.60 -12.05
C GLN A 20 -0.86 -18.21 -12.69
N TYR A 21 -0.67 -17.17 -11.89
CA TYR A 21 -0.90 -15.77 -12.30
C TYR A 21 -0.06 -15.35 -13.51
N ALA A 22 1.19 -15.80 -13.60
CA ALA A 22 2.08 -15.47 -14.72
C ALA A 22 1.53 -15.99 -16.06
N LEU A 23 1.01 -17.22 -16.08
CA LEU A 23 0.38 -17.80 -17.27
C LEU A 23 -0.91 -17.05 -17.61
N ALA A 24 -1.74 -16.74 -16.61
CA ALA A 24 -2.94 -15.93 -16.82
C ALA A 24 -2.61 -14.56 -17.45
N VAL A 25 -1.56 -13.88 -16.98
CA VAL A 25 -1.11 -12.60 -17.53
C VAL A 25 -0.67 -12.73 -19.00
N GLU A 26 0.08 -13.76 -19.36
CA GLU A 26 0.50 -13.98 -20.76
C GLU A 26 -0.70 -14.08 -21.70
N HIS A 27 -1.70 -14.88 -21.33
CA HIS A 27 -2.94 -15.01 -22.09
C HIS A 27 -3.74 -13.71 -22.15
N LEU A 28 -3.89 -13.02 -21.01
CA LEU A 28 -4.65 -11.77 -20.93
C LEU A 28 -3.99 -10.63 -21.71
N LYS A 29 -2.65 -10.55 -21.75
CA LYS A 29 -1.90 -9.54 -22.53
C LYS A 29 -2.10 -9.70 -24.03
N ASN A 30 -2.29 -10.93 -24.52
CA ASN A 30 -2.57 -11.17 -25.95
C ASN A 30 -3.97 -10.67 -26.35
N GLU A 31 -4.92 -10.65 -25.42
CA GLU A 31 -6.30 -10.18 -25.64
C GLU A 31 -6.45 -8.66 -25.44
N LEU A 32 -5.55 -8.03 -24.68
CA LEU A 32 -5.63 -6.61 -24.35
C LEU A 32 -5.65 -5.67 -25.57
N PRO A 33 -4.86 -5.88 -26.66
CA PRO A 33 -4.93 -5.04 -27.85
C PRO A 33 -6.28 -5.12 -28.57
N VAL A 34 -6.99 -6.26 -28.45
CA VAL A 34 -8.30 -6.48 -29.07
C VAL A 34 -9.38 -5.77 -28.27
N TYR A 35 -9.29 -5.80 -26.94
CA TYR A 35 -10.28 -5.23 -26.04
C TYR A 35 -9.64 -4.33 -24.95
N PRO A 36 -9.03 -3.19 -25.32
CA PRO A 36 -8.17 -2.39 -24.43
C PRO A 36 -8.89 -1.72 -23.26
N HIS A 37 -10.22 -1.67 -23.30
CA HIS A 37 -11.06 -1.05 -22.27
C HIS A 37 -12.00 -2.06 -21.60
N SER A 38 -11.76 -3.36 -21.80
CA SER A 38 -12.57 -4.40 -21.18
C SER A 38 -12.35 -4.40 -19.67
N ARG A 39 -13.41 -4.07 -18.92
CA ARG A 39 -13.46 -4.14 -17.46
C ARG A 39 -12.91 -5.47 -16.94
N CYS A 40 -13.36 -6.57 -17.55
CA CYS A 40 -12.98 -7.92 -17.15
C CYS A 40 -11.46 -8.13 -17.31
N LEU A 41 -10.91 -7.85 -18.51
CA LEU A 41 -9.49 -8.03 -18.77
C LEU A 41 -8.61 -7.18 -17.86
N LEU A 42 -8.93 -5.89 -17.72
CA LEU A 42 -8.18 -4.98 -16.85
C LEU A 42 -8.25 -5.44 -15.39
N SER A 43 -9.41 -5.90 -14.92
CA SER A 43 -9.56 -6.38 -13.54
C SER A 43 -8.80 -7.68 -13.27
N LEU A 44 -8.79 -8.61 -14.23
CA LEU A 44 -8.05 -9.86 -14.11
C LEU A 44 -6.55 -9.63 -14.19
N LEU A 45 -6.08 -8.73 -15.08
CA LEU A 45 -4.67 -8.33 -15.13
C LEU A 45 -4.24 -7.66 -13.83
N GLY A 46 -5.01 -6.68 -13.33
CA GLY A 46 -4.73 -6.01 -12.06
C GLY A 46 -4.63 -7.00 -10.89
N TYR A 47 -5.57 -7.95 -10.83
CA TYR A 47 -5.56 -9.02 -9.82
C TYR A 47 -4.32 -9.91 -9.93
N CYS A 48 -3.97 -10.38 -11.14
CA CYS A 48 -2.80 -11.22 -11.34
C CYS A 48 -1.50 -10.48 -10.96
N TYR A 49 -1.32 -9.25 -11.43
CA TYR A 49 -0.15 -8.45 -11.10
C TYR A 49 -0.04 -8.21 -9.59
N TYR A 50 -1.15 -7.92 -8.92
CA TYR A 50 -1.17 -7.73 -7.47
C TYR A 50 -0.70 -8.99 -6.72
N HIS A 51 -1.17 -10.17 -7.12
CA HIS A 51 -0.76 -11.43 -6.52
C HIS A 51 0.67 -11.85 -6.87
N MET A 52 1.19 -11.39 -8.02
CA MET A 52 2.59 -11.52 -8.41
C MET A 52 3.50 -10.50 -7.71
N GLN A 53 2.94 -9.60 -6.89
CA GLN A 53 3.63 -8.47 -6.25
C GLN A 53 4.21 -7.45 -7.24
N ASP A 54 3.74 -7.48 -8.48
CA ASP A 54 4.04 -6.48 -9.50
C ASP A 54 3.06 -5.30 -9.33
N PHE A 55 3.26 -4.57 -8.24
CA PHE A 55 2.32 -3.55 -7.79
C PHE A 55 2.28 -2.32 -8.71
N GLU A 56 3.37 -2.03 -9.42
CA GLU A 56 3.41 -0.97 -10.43
C GLU A 56 2.46 -1.29 -11.58
N ASN A 57 2.57 -2.48 -12.19
CA ASN A 57 1.65 -2.89 -13.26
C ASN A 57 0.22 -3.06 -12.77
N ALA A 58 0.01 -3.54 -11.53
CA ALA A 58 -1.31 -3.61 -10.92
C ALA A 58 -1.95 -2.21 -10.81
N SER A 59 -1.20 -1.22 -10.31
CA SER A 59 -1.68 0.15 -10.16
C SER A 59 -2.08 0.75 -11.52
N ALA A 60 -1.32 0.50 -12.59
CA ALA A 60 -1.65 0.95 -13.94
C ALA A 60 -2.99 0.38 -14.44
N GLN A 61 -3.30 -0.89 -14.17
CA GLN A 61 -4.58 -1.48 -14.57
C GLN A 61 -5.75 -0.89 -13.77
N TYR A 62 -5.58 -0.70 -12.45
CA TYR A 62 -6.61 -0.10 -11.62
C TYR A 62 -6.84 1.38 -11.93
N GLU A 63 -5.80 2.13 -12.32
CA GLU A 63 -5.96 3.50 -12.81
C GLU A 63 -6.85 3.57 -14.05
N GLN A 64 -6.63 2.69 -15.03
CA GLN A 64 -7.51 2.59 -16.20
C GLN A 64 -8.95 2.21 -15.79
N LEU A 65 -9.11 1.26 -14.87
CA LEU A 65 -10.43 0.88 -14.37
C LEU A 65 -11.18 2.04 -13.70
N ILE A 66 -10.49 2.89 -12.93
CA ILE A 66 -11.08 4.09 -12.33
C ILE A 66 -11.53 5.07 -13.41
N LYS A 67 -10.75 5.21 -14.49
CA LYS A 67 -11.09 6.09 -15.62
C LYS A 67 -12.34 5.63 -16.36
N TYR A 68 -12.47 4.33 -16.64
CA TYR A 68 -13.59 3.78 -17.42
C TYR A 68 -14.82 3.42 -16.56
N HIS A 69 -14.61 3.11 -15.28
CA HIS A 69 -15.64 2.66 -14.34
C HIS A 69 -15.52 3.40 -13.00
N PRO A 70 -15.70 4.73 -12.97
CA PRO A 70 -15.46 5.57 -11.79
C PRO A 70 -16.39 5.30 -10.60
N ASN A 71 -17.49 4.58 -10.83
CA ASN A 71 -18.52 4.26 -9.83
C ASN A 71 -18.22 3.01 -9.00
N VAL A 72 -17.16 2.26 -9.34
CA VAL A 72 -16.77 1.04 -8.64
C VAL A 72 -15.65 1.39 -7.66
N GLU A 73 -16.00 1.55 -6.39
CA GLU A 73 -15.07 2.02 -5.35
C GLU A 73 -13.93 1.05 -5.08
N GLU A 74 -14.16 -0.25 -5.26
CA GLU A 74 -13.13 -1.28 -5.09
C GLU A 74 -11.89 -1.00 -5.95
N TYR A 75 -12.06 -0.41 -7.14
CA TYR A 75 -10.93 -0.05 -8.00
C TYR A 75 -10.07 1.05 -7.41
N ARG A 76 -10.68 2.04 -6.72
CA ARG A 76 -9.92 3.08 -6.02
C ARG A 76 -9.16 2.51 -4.83
N VAL A 77 -9.77 1.57 -4.11
CA VAL A 77 -9.12 0.86 -2.99
C VAL A 77 -7.91 0.08 -3.50
N TYR A 78 -8.08 -0.77 -4.52
CA TYR A 78 -6.97 -1.56 -5.05
C TYR A 78 -5.88 -0.70 -5.70
N TYR A 79 -6.24 0.42 -6.32
CA TYR A 79 -5.28 1.39 -6.83
C TYR A 79 -4.42 1.99 -5.70
N ALA A 80 -5.05 2.50 -4.64
CA ALA A 80 -4.36 3.08 -3.50
C ALA A 80 -3.46 2.05 -2.79
N GLN A 81 -3.93 0.81 -2.63
CA GLN A 81 -3.15 -0.29 -2.05
C GLN A 81 -1.98 -0.70 -2.92
N SER A 82 -2.18 -0.77 -4.24
CA SER A 82 -1.10 -1.11 -5.19
C SER A 82 -0.01 -0.05 -5.13
N LEU A 83 -0.37 1.24 -5.14
CA LEU A 83 0.60 2.34 -4.98
C LEU A 83 1.36 2.24 -3.65
N TRP A 84 0.67 1.97 -2.54
CA TRP A 84 1.33 1.81 -1.24
C TRP A 84 2.35 0.67 -1.27
N LYS A 85 1.95 -0.50 -1.80
CA LYS A 85 2.82 -1.68 -1.89
C LYS A 85 3.96 -1.52 -2.90
N ALA A 86 3.80 -0.65 -3.89
CA ALA A 86 4.87 -0.23 -4.79
C ALA A 86 5.85 0.78 -4.15
N GLY A 87 5.60 1.22 -2.91
CA GLY A 87 6.42 2.25 -2.23
C GLY A 87 6.12 3.68 -2.70
N MET A 88 5.10 3.88 -3.54
CA MET A 88 4.64 5.18 -4.02
C MET A 88 3.74 5.84 -2.96
N HIS A 89 4.34 6.18 -1.82
CA HIS A 89 3.64 6.58 -0.61
C HIS A 89 2.79 7.84 -0.78
N ASP A 90 3.31 8.87 -1.45
CA ASP A 90 2.60 10.13 -1.63
C ASP A 90 1.42 9.96 -2.58
N GLU A 91 1.59 9.19 -3.65
CA GLU A 91 0.53 8.80 -4.58
C GLU A 91 -0.55 7.99 -3.86
N ALA A 92 -0.16 7.02 -3.02
CA ALA A 92 -1.09 6.19 -2.26
C ALA A 92 -1.94 7.02 -1.29
N ILE A 93 -1.33 7.98 -0.58
CA ILE A 93 -2.05 8.90 0.30
C ILE A 93 -3.05 9.73 -0.53
N ARG A 94 -2.63 10.30 -1.66
CA ARG A 94 -3.54 11.06 -2.55
C ARG A 94 -4.65 10.17 -3.13
N ALA A 95 -4.35 8.95 -3.54
CA ALA A 95 -5.34 8.02 -4.08
C ALA A 95 -6.38 7.66 -3.02
N SER A 96 -5.96 7.40 -1.79
CA SER A 96 -6.85 7.02 -0.70
C SER A 96 -7.84 8.13 -0.28
N THR A 97 -7.57 9.41 -0.54
CA THR A 97 -8.56 10.49 -0.30
C THR A 97 -9.71 10.46 -1.29
N HIS A 98 -9.54 9.78 -2.43
CA HIS A 98 -10.59 9.63 -3.43
C HIS A 98 -11.51 8.45 -3.15
N VAL A 99 -11.17 7.57 -2.20
CA VAL A 99 -12.04 6.49 -1.73
C VAL A 99 -13.09 7.09 -0.81
N GLN A 100 -14.35 7.13 -1.26
CA GLN A 100 -15.43 7.79 -0.50
C GLN A 100 -16.25 6.82 0.36
N SER A 101 -16.26 5.52 0.03
CA SER A 101 -17.13 4.56 0.72
C SER A 101 -16.76 4.42 2.21
N PRO A 102 -17.71 4.62 3.14
CA PRO A 102 -17.46 4.50 4.58
C PRO A 102 -16.85 3.17 4.99
N GLN A 103 -17.19 2.08 4.29
CA GLN A 103 -16.68 0.73 4.58
C GLN A 103 -15.16 0.60 4.43
N TYR A 104 -14.53 1.47 3.63
CA TYR A 104 -13.08 1.46 3.41
C TYR A 104 -12.35 2.59 4.14
N GLN A 105 -13.05 3.52 4.80
CA GLN A 105 -12.43 4.68 5.44
C GLN A 105 -11.43 4.28 6.53
N GLN A 106 -11.80 3.30 7.37
CA GLN A 106 -10.92 2.76 8.40
C GLN A 106 -9.65 2.16 7.78
N GLN A 107 -9.83 1.31 6.78
CA GLN A 107 -8.71 0.70 6.05
C GLN A 107 -7.78 1.73 5.41
N MET A 108 -8.33 2.77 4.75
CA MET A 108 -7.53 3.85 4.16
C MET A 108 -6.79 4.66 5.22
N THR A 109 -7.41 4.87 6.38
CA THR A 109 -6.79 5.57 7.51
C THR A 109 -5.62 4.79 8.08
N PHE A 110 -5.76 3.48 8.28
CA PHE A 110 -4.66 2.63 8.73
C PHE A 110 -3.54 2.50 7.71
N MET A 111 -3.86 2.47 6.41
CA MET A 111 -2.84 2.52 5.37
C MET A 111 -2.01 3.80 5.48
N LYS A 112 -2.64 4.97 5.65
CA LYS A 112 -1.93 6.24 5.87
C LYS A 112 -1.09 6.20 7.14
N ALA A 113 -1.61 5.63 8.23
CA ALA A 113 -0.88 5.47 9.48
C ALA A 113 0.38 4.59 9.28
N ALA A 114 0.26 3.47 8.58
CA ALA A 114 1.39 2.60 8.25
C ALA A 114 2.47 3.35 7.44
N ILE A 115 2.06 4.12 6.42
CA ILE A 115 2.99 4.96 5.64
C ILE A 115 3.71 5.97 6.55
N LYS A 116 2.99 6.67 7.43
CA LYS A 116 3.60 7.64 8.36
C LYS A 116 4.55 6.98 9.34
N TYR A 117 4.23 5.78 9.80
CA TYR A 117 5.11 4.97 10.65
C TYR A 117 6.42 4.60 9.93
N GLU A 118 6.33 4.16 8.68
CA GLU A 118 7.47 3.81 7.82
C GLU A 118 8.38 5.02 7.56
N GLN A 119 7.78 6.19 7.30
CA GLN A 119 8.47 7.46 7.08
C GLN A 119 9.07 8.10 8.36
N GLU A 120 8.87 7.47 9.52
CA GLU A 120 9.26 8.03 10.84
C GLU A 120 8.58 9.36 11.19
N ASP A 121 7.48 9.68 10.50
CA ASP A 121 6.66 10.86 10.75
C ASP A 121 5.73 10.59 11.95
N ILE A 122 6.33 10.61 13.14
CA ILE A 122 5.65 10.34 14.42
C ILE A 122 4.52 11.33 14.66
N GLN A 123 4.69 12.60 14.26
CA GLN A 123 3.67 13.63 14.43
C GLN A 123 2.46 13.36 13.52
N GLY A 124 2.69 13.05 12.24
CA GLY A 124 1.65 12.67 11.31
C GLY A 124 0.91 11.41 11.76
N LEU A 125 1.65 10.39 12.22
CA LEU A 125 1.06 9.17 12.77
C LEU A 125 0.16 9.45 13.98
N GLN A 126 0.64 10.25 14.94
CA GLN A 126 -0.14 10.66 16.11
C GLN A 126 -1.43 11.39 15.72
N MET A 127 -1.36 12.29 14.75
CA MET A 127 -2.53 13.05 14.29
C MET A 127 -3.59 12.13 13.70
N ILE A 128 -3.18 11.14 12.90
CA ILE A 128 -4.09 10.15 12.30
C ILE A 128 -4.73 9.29 13.40
N LEU A 129 -3.93 8.69 14.29
CA LEU A 129 -4.45 7.75 15.29
C LEU A 129 -5.36 8.40 16.34
N LYS A 130 -5.20 9.70 16.62
CA LYS A 130 -6.12 10.46 17.49
C LYS A 130 -7.55 10.54 16.95
N GLN A 131 -7.73 10.37 15.64
CA GLN A 131 -9.04 10.40 15.00
C GLN A 131 -9.68 9.01 14.91
N CYS A 132 -8.95 7.96 15.26
CA CYS A 132 -9.44 6.59 15.23
C CYS A 132 -10.11 6.21 16.57
N PRO A 133 -11.12 5.30 16.57
CA PRO A 133 -11.75 4.81 17.79
C PRO A 133 -10.73 4.12 18.71
N SER A 134 -10.62 4.53 19.98
CA SER A 134 -9.59 4.03 20.90
C SER A 134 -9.75 2.56 21.29
N GLU A 135 -10.94 1.99 21.16
CA GLU A 135 -11.26 0.60 21.53
C GLU A 135 -11.04 -0.38 20.36
N ASP A 136 -10.82 0.14 19.16
CA ASP A 136 -10.57 -0.68 17.99
C ASP A 136 -9.19 -1.35 18.08
N VAL A 137 -9.15 -2.66 17.78
CA VAL A 137 -7.96 -3.49 17.96
C VAL A 137 -6.81 -2.98 17.08
N GLU A 138 -7.11 -2.57 15.85
CA GLU A 138 -6.12 -2.06 14.90
C GLU A 138 -5.54 -0.72 15.41
N THR A 139 -6.39 0.14 15.98
CA THR A 139 -5.99 1.40 16.63
C THR A 139 -5.08 1.14 17.83
N ILE A 140 -5.41 0.17 18.69
CA ILE A 140 -4.59 -0.22 19.85
C ILE A 140 -3.21 -0.72 19.40
N VAL A 141 -3.17 -1.57 18.38
CA VAL A 141 -1.92 -2.09 17.81
C VAL A 141 -1.09 -0.94 17.21
N ALA A 142 -1.70 -0.06 16.41
CA ALA A 142 -0.99 1.06 15.81
C ALA A 142 -0.45 2.05 16.86
N ASN A 143 -1.19 2.33 17.92
CA ASN A 143 -0.72 3.14 19.05
C ASN A 143 0.44 2.46 19.79
N SER A 144 0.40 1.14 19.94
CA SER A 144 1.51 0.38 20.55
C SER A 144 2.79 0.50 19.71
N CYS A 145 2.68 0.40 18.38
CA CYS A 145 3.81 0.62 17.46
C CYS A 145 4.35 2.06 17.56
N LEU A 146 3.48 3.06 17.61
CA LEU A 146 3.86 4.46 17.81
C LEU A 146 4.66 4.64 19.11
N CYS A 147 4.17 4.12 20.24
CA CYS A 147 4.87 4.19 21.52
C CYS A 147 6.27 3.57 21.44
N TYR A 148 6.40 2.43 20.76
CA TYR A 148 7.70 1.79 20.54
C TYR A 148 8.68 2.70 19.78
N LYS A 149 8.25 3.36 18.69
CA LYS A 149 9.08 4.32 17.94
C LYS A 149 9.52 5.51 18.79
N VAL A 150 8.60 6.10 19.56
CA VAL A 150 8.89 7.26 20.43
C VAL A 150 9.97 6.89 21.46
N VAL A 151 9.78 5.79 22.18
CA VAL A 151 10.76 5.32 23.18
C VAL A 151 12.12 5.04 22.55
N LYS A 152 12.16 4.43 21.36
CA LYS A 152 13.41 4.18 20.62
C LYS A 152 14.12 5.49 20.26
N GLN A 153 13.37 6.49 19.80
CA GLN A 153 13.92 7.79 19.42
C GLN A 153 14.46 8.55 20.65
N GLU A 154 13.72 8.59 21.76
CA GLU A 154 14.16 9.21 23.01
C GLU A 154 15.46 8.58 23.53
N ARG A 155 15.54 7.24 23.54
CA ARG A 155 16.77 6.52 23.92
C ARG A 155 17.96 6.87 23.02
N THR A 156 17.71 7.03 21.73
CA THR A 156 18.74 7.39 20.75
C THR A 156 19.28 8.79 21.03
N ILE A 157 18.39 9.77 21.23
CA ILE A 157 18.75 11.16 21.58
C ILE A 157 19.55 11.19 22.89
N PHE A 158 19.07 10.48 23.91
CA PHE A 158 19.76 10.38 25.20
C PHE A 158 21.17 9.80 25.06
N PHE A 159 21.35 8.74 24.28
CA PHE A 159 22.65 8.12 24.03
C PHE A 159 23.64 9.09 23.34
N PHE A 160 23.19 9.86 22.34
CA PHE A 160 24.02 10.86 21.69
C PHE A 160 24.42 11.99 22.64
N ALA A 161 23.48 12.56 23.40
CA ALA A 161 23.76 13.60 24.38
C ALA A 161 24.76 13.16 25.45
N HIS A 162 24.61 11.91 25.92
CA HIS A 162 25.54 11.33 26.89
C HIS A 162 26.95 11.15 26.31
N ASN A 163 27.08 10.65 25.09
CA ASN A 163 28.37 10.45 24.44
C ASN A 163 29.08 11.76 24.09
N GLU A 164 28.35 12.79 23.66
CA GLU A 164 28.93 14.13 23.45
C GLU A 164 29.49 14.70 24.75
N THR A 165 28.74 14.57 25.85
CA THR A 165 29.19 15.03 27.18
C THR A 165 30.50 14.36 27.59
N ILE A 166 30.59 13.03 27.46
CA ILE A 166 31.82 12.27 27.73
C ILE A 166 32.98 12.71 26.82
N PHE A 167 32.71 12.97 25.54
CA PHE A 167 33.72 13.42 24.59
C PHE A 167 34.31 14.79 24.97
N PHE A 168 33.47 15.75 25.38
CA PHE A 168 33.91 17.07 25.82
C PHE A 168 34.71 17.03 27.13
N GLU A 169 34.31 16.18 28.10
CA GLU A 169 35.07 16.00 29.34
C GLU A 169 36.47 15.41 29.08
N LYS A 170 36.58 14.39 28.21
CA LYS A 170 37.88 13.84 27.80
C LYS A 170 38.77 14.85 27.08
N LYS A 171 38.20 15.78 26.30
CA LYS A 171 38.96 16.86 25.64
C LYS A 171 39.45 17.92 26.63
N LYS A 172 38.65 18.31 27.63
CA LYS A 172 39.09 19.25 28.68
C LYS A 172 40.21 18.67 29.56
N GLY A 173 40.21 17.35 29.78
CA GLY A 173 41.27 16.65 30.52
C GLY A 173 42.59 16.48 29.76
N ARG A 174 42.62 16.71 28.44
CA ARG A 174 43.86 16.76 27.63
C ARG A 174 44.29 18.21 27.40
N LYS A 175 44.64 18.92 28.46
CA LYS A 175 45.57 20.06 28.36
C LYS A 175 46.95 19.55 28.78
N ILE A 176 47.84 19.37 27.81
CA ILE A 176 49.29 19.20 27.99
C ILE A 176 49.92 20.34 27.20
#